data_AF-A0A1H9KJD5-F1
#
_entry.id   AF-A0A1H9KJD5-F1
#
_cell.length_a   1.000
_cell.length_b   1.000
_cell.length_c   1.000
_cell.angle_alpha   90.00
_cell.angle_beta   90.00
_cell.angle_gamma   90.00
#
_symmetry.space_group_name_H-M   'P 1'
#
loop_
_entity.id
_entity.type
_entity.pdbx_description
1 polymer ?
#
loop_
_entity_poly.entity_id
_entity_poly.type
_entity_poly.pdbx_seq_one_letter_code
_entity_poly.pdbx_strand_id
1 'polypeptide(L)'
;MGITVIGITHPGQVGALPDGTNVLVLADDGTFAEEFLDTDFGAHQLVVRAFGRGSAFFGVADKARELGADRILFGGAHDTAASFTTGEDPVLVLGVRPPGGPIACNAAFLEWLDRWPRPARAYHGDVDHWLAENALREGLRVELVSWLMEPSVPMRRKLTA
;
A
#
# COMPACT_ATOMS: atom_id res chain seq x y z
N MET A 1 -8.87 -14.36 10.71
CA MET A 1 -7.81 -13.61 10.01
C MET A 1 -8.47 -12.44 9.31
N GLY A 2 -7.88 -11.26 9.41
CA GLY A 2 -8.41 -10.02 8.86
C GLY A 2 -8.21 -9.86 7.35
N ILE A 3 -8.80 -8.83 6.77
CA ILE A 3 -8.62 -8.42 5.38
C ILE A 3 -7.37 -7.55 5.29
N THR A 4 -6.39 -7.97 4.50
CA THR A 4 -5.23 -7.15 4.14
C THR A 4 -5.43 -6.58 2.74
N VAL A 5 -5.40 -5.26 2.61
CA VAL A 5 -5.40 -4.61 1.30
C VAL A 5 -3.97 -4.31 0.87
N ILE A 6 -3.62 -4.76 -0.32
CA ILE A 6 -2.29 -4.60 -0.90
C ILE A 6 -2.42 -3.66 -2.08
N GLY A 7 -1.89 -2.45 -1.94
CA GLY A 7 -1.87 -1.45 -3.01
C GLY A 7 -0.60 -1.59 -3.84
N ILE A 8 -0.73 -1.88 -5.12
CA ILE A 8 0.40 -2.02 -6.04
C ILE A 8 0.32 -0.97 -7.16
N THR A 9 1.44 -0.29 -7.38
CA THR A 9 1.64 0.72 -8.43
C THR A 9 2.53 0.22 -9.57
N HIS A 10 3.27 -0.86 -9.35
CA HIS A 10 4.12 -1.49 -10.35
C HIS A 10 4.09 -3.03 -10.18
N PRO A 11 3.94 -3.83 -11.24
CA PRO A 11 3.85 -5.29 -11.15
C PRO A 11 5.02 -5.97 -10.43
N GLY A 12 6.23 -5.44 -10.56
CA GLY A 12 7.41 -5.88 -9.79
C GLY A 12 7.38 -5.64 -8.27
N GLN A 13 6.36 -4.97 -7.72
CA GLN A 13 6.17 -4.83 -6.27
C GLN A 13 5.41 -6.03 -5.67
N VAL A 14 5.01 -6.99 -6.50
CA VAL A 14 4.37 -8.22 -6.04
C VAL A 14 5.42 -9.08 -5.35
N GLY A 15 5.12 -9.46 -4.11
CA GLY A 15 5.91 -10.39 -3.32
C GLY A 15 5.09 -11.62 -2.92
N ALA A 16 5.54 -12.32 -1.88
CA ALA A 16 4.71 -13.29 -1.20
C ALA A 16 3.50 -12.56 -0.59
N LEU A 17 2.29 -13.04 -0.89
CA LEU A 17 1.10 -12.53 -0.24
C LEU A 17 1.12 -13.00 1.22
N PRO A 18 0.92 -12.11 2.20
CA PRO A 18 0.79 -12.52 3.58
C PRO A 18 -0.41 -13.45 3.72
N ASP A 19 -0.38 -14.36 4.68
CA ASP A 19 -1.49 -15.29 4.90
C ASP A 19 -2.80 -14.54 5.21
N GLY A 20 -3.93 -15.14 4.81
CA GLY A 20 -5.28 -14.62 5.05
C GLY A 20 -5.97 -14.09 3.80
N THR A 21 -6.97 -13.22 3.97
CA THR A 21 -7.72 -12.64 2.86
C THR A 21 -6.98 -11.42 2.33
N ASN A 22 -6.41 -11.54 1.13
CA ASN A 22 -5.73 -10.45 0.45
C ASN A 22 -6.59 -9.89 -0.67
N VAL A 23 -6.78 -8.57 -0.66
CA VAL A 23 -7.37 -7.84 -1.77
C VAL A 23 -6.30 -6.96 -2.39
N LEU A 24 -6.03 -7.21 -3.66
CA LEU A 24 -5.09 -6.44 -4.44
C LEU A 24 -5.80 -5.25 -5.06
N VAL A 25 -5.29 -4.06 -4.80
CA VAL A 25 -5.78 -2.82 -5.40
C VAL A 25 -4.69 -2.27 -6.34
N LEU A 26 -5.01 -2.27 -7.63
CA LEU A 26 -4.12 -1.83 -8.69
C LEU A 26 -4.36 -0.35 -8.94
N ALA A 27 -3.34 0.47 -8.68
CA ALA A 27 -3.37 1.88 -9.01
C ALA A 27 -2.85 2.07 -10.44
N ASP A 28 -3.77 2.21 -11.39
CA ASP A 28 -3.47 2.26 -12.82
C ASP A 28 -3.58 3.71 -13.33
N ASP A 29 -2.44 4.33 -13.64
CA ASP A 29 -2.33 5.61 -14.34
C ASP A 29 -2.16 5.43 -15.87
N GLY A 30 -2.19 4.18 -16.35
CA GLY A 30 -1.94 3.78 -17.72
C GLY A 30 -0.51 3.31 -17.98
N THR A 31 0.45 3.55 -17.08
CA THR A 31 1.87 3.24 -17.32
C THR A 31 2.15 1.73 -17.36
N PHE A 32 1.49 0.95 -16.49
CA PHE A 32 1.71 -0.50 -16.35
C PHE A 32 0.45 -1.34 -16.62
N ALA A 33 -0.56 -0.77 -17.26
CA ALA A 33 -1.88 -1.41 -17.44
C ALA A 33 -1.79 -2.82 -18.07
N GLU A 34 -1.04 -2.96 -19.16
CA GLU A 34 -0.85 -4.24 -19.86
C GLU A 34 -0.14 -5.28 -18.97
N GLU A 35 0.93 -4.88 -18.28
CA GLU A 35 1.68 -5.77 -17.40
C GLU A 35 0.86 -6.22 -16.18
N PHE A 36 -0.03 -5.36 -15.68
CA PHE A 36 -0.99 -5.71 -14.63
C PHE A 36 -1.97 -6.80 -15.10
N LEU A 37 -2.51 -6.71 -16.33
CA LEU A 37 -3.45 -7.71 -16.86
C LEU A 37 -2.80 -9.09 -17.08
N ASP A 38 -1.53 -9.08 -17.48
CA ASP A 38 -0.74 -10.27 -17.78
C ASP A 38 -0.20 -10.99 -16.53
N THR A 39 -0.13 -10.28 -15.40
CA THR A 39 0.37 -10.85 -14.14
C THR A 39 -0.71 -11.66 -13.43
N ASP A 40 -0.38 -12.90 -13.06
CA ASP A 40 -1.23 -13.70 -12.17
C ASP A 40 -0.86 -13.40 -10.70
N PHE A 41 -1.65 -12.55 -10.06
CA PHE A 41 -1.41 -12.16 -8.67
C PHE A 41 -1.94 -13.16 -7.63
N GLY A 42 -2.72 -14.18 -8.02
CA GLY A 42 -3.27 -15.16 -7.07
C GLY A 42 -4.13 -14.57 -5.93
N ALA A 43 -4.78 -13.42 -6.13
CA ALA A 43 -5.62 -12.71 -5.15
C ALA A 43 -6.87 -12.08 -5.80
N HIS A 44 -7.83 -11.63 -4.98
CA HIS A 44 -8.96 -10.83 -5.48
C HIS A 44 -8.46 -9.45 -5.92
N GLN A 45 -8.73 -9.07 -7.18
CA GLN A 45 -8.20 -7.86 -7.80
C GLN A 45 -9.28 -6.79 -7.92
N LEU A 46 -8.93 -5.55 -7.58
CA LEU A 46 -9.72 -4.35 -7.81
C LEU A 46 -8.83 -3.30 -8.45
N VAL A 47 -9.38 -2.53 -9.40
CA VAL A 47 -8.62 -1.48 -10.10
C VAL A 47 -9.13 -0.12 -9.65
N VAL A 48 -8.20 0.75 -9.25
CA VAL A 48 -8.44 2.17 -9.00
C VAL A 48 -7.64 3.00 -10.01
N ARG A 49 -8.30 3.90 -10.71
CA ARG A 49 -7.62 4.86 -11.58
C ARG A 49 -7.00 5.94 -10.72
N ALA A 50 -5.70 6.15 -10.85
CA ALA A 50 -4.97 7.13 -10.08
C ALA A 50 -3.95 7.84 -10.95
N PHE A 51 -3.62 9.09 -10.63
CA PHE A 51 -2.55 9.83 -11.29
C PHE A 51 -1.60 10.34 -10.21
N GLY A 52 -0.43 9.71 -10.11
CA GLY A 52 0.54 9.96 -9.05
C GLY A 52 0.35 9.08 -7.81
N ARG A 53 1.41 9.01 -7.02
CA ARG A 53 1.54 8.10 -5.87
C ARG A 53 0.52 8.38 -4.77
N GLY A 54 0.22 9.65 -4.52
CA GLY A 54 -0.75 10.06 -3.52
C GLY A 54 -2.17 9.67 -3.88
N SER A 55 -2.59 9.96 -5.11
CA SER A 55 -3.87 9.53 -5.66
C SER A 55 -4.02 8.01 -5.59
N ALA A 56 -2.94 7.27 -5.89
CA ALA A 56 -2.91 5.82 -5.77
C ALA A 56 -3.12 5.36 -4.33
N PHE A 57 -2.35 5.92 -3.39
CA PHE A 57 -2.47 5.59 -1.98
C PHE A 57 -3.87 5.91 -1.44
N PHE A 58 -4.42 7.09 -1.72
CA PHE A 58 -5.76 7.46 -1.26
C PHE A 58 -6.85 6.58 -1.86
N GLY A 59 -6.78 6.24 -3.15
CA GLY A 59 -7.71 5.30 -3.77
C GLY A 59 -7.66 3.91 -3.12
N VAL A 60 -6.46 3.44 -2.77
CA VAL A 60 -6.26 2.19 -2.01
C VAL A 60 -6.84 2.31 -0.59
N ALA A 61 -6.60 3.43 0.10
CA ALA A 61 -7.08 3.67 1.45
C ALA A 61 -8.61 3.75 1.52
N ASP A 62 -9.23 4.45 0.57
CA ASP A 62 -10.68 4.56 0.48
C ASP A 62 -11.31 3.17 0.22
N LYS A 63 -10.70 2.37 -0.67
CA LYS A 63 -11.15 1.00 -0.91
C LYS A 63 -10.93 0.08 0.29
N ALA A 64 -9.82 0.22 1.00
CA ALA A 64 -9.53 -0.56 2.20
C ALA A 64 -10.58 -0.32 3.29
N ARG A 65 -11.00 0.94 3.46
CA ARG A 65 -12.08 1.30 4.37
C ARG A 65 -13.42 0.68 3.95
N GLU A 66 -13.78 0.76 2.67
CA GLU A 66 -15.02 0.15 2.15
C GLU A 66 -15.09 -1.37 2.41
N LEU A 67 -13.93 -2.03 2.37
CA LEU A 67 -13.81 -3.47 2.61
C LEU A 67 -13.70 -3.84 4.09
N GLY A 68 -13.56 -2.86 4.99
CA GLY A 68 -13.28 -3.12 6.41
C GLY A 68 -11.91 -3.78 6.62
N ALA A 69 -10.89 -3.32 5.88
CA ALA A 69 -9.55 -3.85 5.96
C ALA A 69 -8.89 -3.56 7.30
N ASP A 70 -8.21 -4.57 7.85
CA ASP A 70 -7.46 -4.47 9.10
C ASP A 70 -6.13 -3.72 8.91
N ARG A 71 -5.59 -3.73 7.70
CA ARG A 71 -4.34 -3.04 7.34
C ARG A 71 -4.18 -2.83 5.84
N ILE A 72 -3.32 -1.87 5.51
CA ILE A 72 -2.88 -1.58 4.15
C ILE A 72 -1.38 -1.83 4.03
N LEU A 73 -0.96 -2.48 2.95
CA LEU A 73 0.42 -2.56 2.49
C LEU A 73 0.50 -1.93 1.10
N PHE A 74 0.99 -0.69 1.00
CA PHE A 74 1.07 0.07 -0.23
C PHE A 74 2.51 0.12 -0.76
N GLY A 75 2.69 -0.14 -2.05
CA GLY A 75 3.99 -0.26 -2.69
C GLY A 75 4.61 -1.66 -2.61
N GLY A 76 3.85 -2.66 -2.17
CA GLY A 76 4.23 -4.08 -2.20
C GLY A 76 3.74 -4.91 -1.00
N ALA A 77 3.84 -6.23 -1.12
CA ALA A 77 3.47 -7.22 -0.10
C ALA A 77 4.71 -7.67 0.68
N HIS A 78 5.17 -6.86 1.63
CA HIS A 78 6.39 -7.15 2.39
C HIS A 78 6.08 -7.60 3.83
N ASP A 79 6.51 -8.80 4.19
CA ASP A 79 6.23 -9.42 5.49
C ASP A 79 6.67 -8.56 6.69
N THR A 80 7.79 -7.86 6.58
CA THR A 80 8.27 -6.97 7.64
C THR A 80 7.33 -5.78 7.90
N ALA A 81 6.66 -5.24 6.87
CA ALA A 81 5.71 -4.13 7.04
C ALA A 81 4.40 -4.66 7.62
N ALA A 82 4.03 -5.87 7.21
CA ALA A 82 2.87 -6.57 7.73
C ALA A 82 3.01 -6.84 9.24
N SER A 83 4.20 -7.15 9.73
CA SER A 83 4.42 -7.41 11.17
C SER A 83 4.29 -6.15 12.04
N PHE A 84 4.76 -4.99 11.56
CA PHE A 84 4.63 -3.72 12.28
C PHE A 84 3.21 -3.16 12.33
N THR A 85 2.34 -3.59 11.42
CA THR A 85 0.94 -3.17 11.33
C THR A 85 -0.01 -4.13 12.04
N THR A 86 0.51 -4.90 13.00
CA THR A 86 -0.29 -5.74 13.90
C THR A 86 -0.63 -4.98 15.18
N GLY A 87 -1.84 -5.21 15.71
CA GLY A 87 -2.30 -4.61 16.97
C GLY A 87 -3.37 -3.53 16.81
N GLU A 88 -3.86 -3.06 17.96
CA GLU A 88 -4.99 -2.13 18.08
C GLU A 88 -4.57 -0.65 18.07
N ASP A 89 -3.33 -0.34 18.46
CA ASP A 89 -2.84 1.04 18.48
C ASP A 89 -2.54 1.56 17.07
N PRO A 90 -2.86 2.83 16.75
CA PRO A 90 -2.62 3.41 15.43
C PRO A 90 -1.12 3.44 15.11
N VAL A 91 -0.75 2.86 13.97
CA VAL A 91 0.65 2.82 13.50
C VAL A 91 0.75 3.13 12.01
N LEU A 92 1.72 3.99 11.69
CA LEU A 92 2.19 4.26 10.34
C LEU A 92 3.61 3.71 10.18
N VAL A 93 3.86 3.02 9.07
CA VAL A 93 5.18 2.49 8.71
C VAL A 93 5.56 3.09 7.36
N LEU A 94 6.74 3.70 7.28
CA LEU A 94 7.28 4.31 6.06
C LEU A 94 8.62 3.68 5.68
N GLY A 95 8.72 3.26 4.43
CA GLY A 95 9.96 2.76 3.84
C GLY A 95 10.93 3.88 3.49
N VAL A 96 12.15 3.80 4.01
CA VAL A 96 13.22 4.78 3.73
C VAL A 96 13.95 4.39 2.44
N ARG A 97 13.36 4.67 1.27
CA ARG A 97 14.09 4.66 -0.02
C ARG A 97 13.63 5.78 -0.97
N PRO A 98 14.57 6.46 -1.67
CA PRO A 98 14.24 7.36 -2.77
C PRO A 98 14.09 6.63 -4.12
N PRO A 99 13.10 7.00 -4.96
CA PRO A 99 11.83 7.64 -4.63
C PRO A 99 10.74 6.62 -4.22
N GLY A 100 9.98 6.91 -3.16
CA GLY A 100 8.72 6.24 -2.83
C GLY A 100 8.83 4.82 -2.25
N GLY A 101 9.36 4.67 -1.03
CA GLY A 101 9.34 3.40 -0.28
C GLY A 101 7.93 2.92 0.08
N PRO A 102 7.73 1.69 0.59
CA PRO A 102 6.38 1.22 0.95
C PRO A 102 5.75 2.06 2.06
N ILE A 103 4.42 2.17 2.05
CA ILE A 103 3.62 2.74 3.13
C ILE A 103 2.78 1.60 3.69
N ALA A 104 2.78 1.42 5.01
CA ALA A 104 1.87 0.49 5.66
C ALA A 104 1.23 1.10 6.89
N CYS A 105 -0.01 0.73 7.16
CA CYS A 105 -0.75 1.18 8.35
C CYS A 105 -1.87 0.21 8.70
N ASN A 106 -2.30 0.21 9.97
CA ASN A 106 -3.42 -0.60 10.44
C ASN A 106 -4.74 0.17 10.42
N ALA A 107 -5.86 -0.52 10.67
CA ALA A 107 -7.19 0.05 10.68
C ALA A 107 -7.33 1.24 11.64
N ALA A 108 -6.74 1.16 12.83
CA ALA A 108 -6.75 2.26 13.80
C ALA A 108 -6.10 3.54 13.24
N PHE A 109 -5.02 3.42 12.47
CA PHE A 109 -4.42 4.57 11.79
C PHE A 109 -5.32 5.12 10.67
N LEU A 110 -6.06 4.26 9.95
CA LEU A 110 -7.00 4.70 8.91
C LEU A 110 -8.13 5.57 9.47
N GLU A 111 -8.57 5.31 10.70
CA GLU A 111 -9.55 6.18 11.38
C GLU A 111 -9.04 7.60 11.62
N TRP A 112 -7.73 7.76 11.83
CA TRP A 112 -7.08 9.06 11.94
C TRP A 112 -6.91 9.73 10.58
N LEU A 113 -6.54 8.94 9.56
CA LEU A 113 -6.34 9.42 8.20
C LEU A 113 -7.57 10.18 7.66
N ASP A 114 -8.78 9.69 7.97
CA ASP A 114 -10.04 10.31 7.53
C ASP A 114 -10.34 11.68 8.18
N ARG A 115 -9.66 12.00 9.28
CA ARG A 115 -9.83 13.29 9.98
C ARG A 115 -8.99 14.40 9.36
N TRP A 116 -7.96 14.04 8.59
CA TRP A 116 -7.02 15.02 8.06
C TRP A 116 -7.45 15.50 6.66
N PRO A 117 -7.57 16.83 6.45
CA PRO A 117 -7.84 17.35 5.12
C PRO A 117 -6.67 16.99 4.19
N ARG A 118 -6.98 16.36 3.05
CA ARG A 118 -6.01 15.93 2.04
C ARG A 118 -5.67 17.11 1.11
N PRO A 119 -4.49 17.74 1.21
CA PRO A 119 -4.13 18.87 0.36
C PRO A 119 -3.75 18.39 -1.05
N ALA A 120 -3.87 19.25 -2.06
CA ALA A 120 -3.52 18.91 -3.45
C ALA A 120 -2.10 18.32 -3.60
N ARG A 121 -1.11 18.86 -2.87
CA ARG A 121 0.28 18.35 -2.85
C ARG A 121 0.39 16.87 -2.48
N ALA A 122 -0.49 16.40 -1.59
CA ALA A 122 -0.46 15.02 -1.11
C ALA A 122 -0.93 14.03 -2.18
N TYR A 123 -1.65 14.46 -3.22
CA TYR A 123 -2.11 13.57 -4.30
C TYR A 123 -1.02 13.24 -5.32
N HIS A 124 -0.01 14.11 -5.48
CA HIS A 124 0.98 13.94 -6.53
C HIS A 124 2.19 13.11 -6.09
N GLY A 125 2.86 13.51 -5.01
CA GLY A 125 4.11 12.88 -4.59
C GLY A 125 4.50 13.06 -3.12
N ASP A 126 3.91 14.03 -2.42
CA ASP A 126 4.27 14.34 -1.03
C ASP A 126 3.48 13.54 0.02
N VAL A 127 2.83 12.44 -0.40
CA VAL A 127 1.93 11.67 0.48
C VAL A 127 2.67 11.13 1.70
N ASP A 128 3.88 10.59 1.54
CA ASP A 128 4.69 10.04 2.63
C ASP A 128 5.02 11.11 3.68
N HIS A 129 5.43 12.31 3.22
CA HIS A 129 5.76 13.42 4.10
C HIS A 129 4.52 13.96 4.80
N TRP A 130 3.41 14.12 4.08
CA TRP A 130 2.14 14.56 4.65
C TRP A 130 1.60 13.58 5.70
N LEU A 131 1.69 12.27 5.46
CA LEU A 131 1.31 11.24 6.43
C LEU A 131 2.16 11.34 7.70
N ALA A 132 3.49 11.41 7.55
CA ALA A 132 4.41 11.54 8.68
C ALA A 132 4.16 12.81 9.49
N GLU A 133 4.01 13.96 8.82
CA GLU A 133 3.77 15.26 9.45
C GLU A 133 2.51 15.25 10.32
N ASN A 134 1.40 14.72 9.79
CA ASN A 134 0.16 14.65 10.56
C ASN A 134 0.25 13.61 11.68
N ALA A 135 0.81 12.43 11.43
CA ALA A 135 0.96 11.40 12.46
C ALA A 135 1.79 11.90 13.65
N LEU A 136 2.92 12.56 13.39
CA LEU A 136 3.77 13.16 14.43
C LEU A 136 3.06 14.28 15.18
N ARG A 137 2.29 15.13 14.47
CA ARG A 137 1.50 16.21 15.11
C ARG A 137 0.47 15.65 16.10
N GLU A 138 -0.18 14.54 15.76
CA GLU A 138 -1.16 13.88 16.63
C GLU A 138 -0.51 12.92 17.66
N GLY A 139 0.81 12.80 17.69
CA GLY A 139 1.54 11.92 18.62
C GLY A 139 1.37 10.42 18.32
N LEU A 140 1.02 10.06 17.08
CA LEU A 140 0.86 8.67 16.66
C LEU A 140 2.20 8.00 16.43
N ARG A 141 2.22 6.68 16.52
CA ARG A 141 3.41 5.88 16.27
C ARG A 141 3.78 5.91 14.79
N VAL A 142 5.00 6.30 14.48
CA VAL A 142 5.60 6.27 13.14
C VAL A 142 6.86 5.43 13.16
N GLU A 143 6.89 4.38 12.36
CA GLU A 143 8.04 3.49 12.20
C GLU A 143 8.72 3.73 10.86
N LEU A 144 10.04 3.87 10.89
CA LEU A 144 10.86 4.01 9.70
C LEU A 144 11.63 2.72 9.45
N VAL A 145 11.45 2.12 8.28
CA VAL A 145 12.05 0.83 7.93
C VAL A 145 12.94 0.97 6.70
N SER A 146 14.20 0.53 6.84
CA SER A 146 15.16 0.43 5.73
C SER A 146 15.03 -0.95 5.09
N TRP A 147 14.85 -1.00 3.77
CA TRP A 147 14.60 -2.23 3.04
C TRP A 147 15.82 -2.65 2.22
N LEU A 148 16.39 -3.81 2.54
CA LEU A 148 17.25 -4.57 1.62
C LEU A 148 16.33 -5.26 0.61
N MET A 149 16.56 -5.02 -0.69
CA MET A 149 15.95 -5.85 -1.73
C MET A 149 16.56 -7.25 -1.62
N GLU A 150 15.83 -8.22 -1.08
CA GLU A 150 16.07 -9.57 -1.52
C GLU A 150 15.70 -9.66 -3.02
N PRO A 151 16.49 -10.37 -3.84
CA PRO A 151 16.25 -10.44 -5.27
C PRO A 151 14.84 -10.98 -5.51
N SER A 152 14.06 -10.22 -6.27
CA SER A 152 12.69 -10.52 -6.68
C SER A 152 12.57 -11.99 -7.09
N VAL A 153 11.69 -12.74 -6.41
CA VAL A 153 11.26 -14.06 -6.87
C VAL A 153 10.66 -13.88 -8.27
N PRO A 154 11.07 -14.67 -9.28
CA PRO A 154 10.60 -14.47 -10.64
C PRO A 154 9.07 -14.60 -10.73
N MET A 155 8.44 -13.54 -11.24
CA MET A 155 6.99 -13.48 -11.46
C MET A 155 6.55 -14.57 -12.46
N ARG A 156 5.50 -15.31 -12.12
CA ARG A 156 4.85 -16.21 -13.08
C ARG A 156 3.98 -15.40 -14.03
N ARG A 157 4.40 -15.29 -15.30
CA ARG A 157 3.55 -14.78 -16.38
C ARG A 157 2.48 -15.82 -16.72
N LYS A 158 1.28 -15.38 -17.10
CA LYS A 158 0.29 -16.25 -17.74
C LYS A 158 0.92 -16.84 -19.01
N LEU A 159 1.03 -18.16 -19.07
CA LEU A 159 1.37 -18.86 -20.30
C LEU A 159 0.14 -18.77 -21.21
N THR A 160 0.22 -17.99 -22.28
CA THR A 160 -0.75 -18.04 -23.37
C THR A 160 -0.61 -19.39 -24.08
N ALA A 161 -1.68 -20.18 -24.03
CA ALA A 161 -1.84 -21.42 -24.78
C ALA A 161 -2.25 -21.14 -26.23
#